data_AF-A0AAV7DYU2-F1
#
_entry.id   AF-A0AAV7DYU2-F1
#
_cell.length_a   1.000
_cell.length_b   1.000
_cell.length_c   1.000
_cell.angle_alpha   90.00
_cell.angle_beta   90.00
_cell.angle_gamma   90.00
#
_symmetry.space_group_name_H-M   'P 1'
#
loop_
_entity.id
_entity.type
_entity.pdbx_description
1 polymer ?
#
loop_
_entity_poly.entity_id
_entity_poly.type
_entity_poly.pdbx_seq_one_letter_code
_entity_poly.pdbx_strand_id
1 'polypeptide(L)'
;MPYRNLSPETTRKIMDWFITVVLFIALVTLVTLRFTIFKPRREAPNVIVPSITVAQDGSGNYTTISAAIAAAPSYSHSRFGILIRAGVYREAVRVPGDKQRLALIGEGSGLTIISGNHSRSVNLSRSGNLVEDDTATLWIDGFGFVGMDMKVKNTGNGAAVVNLADRSAFQSCIFEGYRRVVRAVIGKQFYGECTIFGAVDIISGAAAAVFQNSVIVVGKPAVRADYPSVVTLQERKNKLFSVSGFVIQGGRVVAASSDFDETPVTGTYLGRPGGKFSSAVVMQCFLGPLINPLGWLRVNESASDNDDQVEFREFDNTGPGAKTMKRASWPGFKVINTTSEARLFTVDSFIEGKGWLPETTVNFVPGFL
;
A
#
# COMPACT_ATOMS: atom_id res chain seq x y z
N MET A 1 67.73 50.20 -18.03
CA MET A 1 67.13 49.37 -16.96
C MET A 1 67.53 47.92 -17.22
N PRO A 2 68.17 47.22 -16.27
CA PRO A 2 68.76 45.92 -16.55
C PRO A 2 67.68 44.83 -16.55
N TYR A 3 67.57 44.08 -17.65
CA TYR A 3 66.94 42.77 -17.62
C TYR A 3 67.81 41.86 -16.75
N ARG A 4 67.39 41.62 -15.50
CA ARG A 4 68.00 40.61 -14.64
C ARG A 4 67.75 39.25 -15.28
N ASN A 5 68.80 38.63 -15.84
CA ASN A 5 68.77 37.23 -16.23
C ASN A 5 68.45 36.40 -14.98
N LEU A 6 67.28 35.76 -14.98
CA LEU A 6 66.86 34.86 -13.91
C LEU A 6 67.83 33.68 -13.83
N SER A 7 68.21 33.27 -12.62
CA SER A 7 69.08 32.12 -12.47
C SER A 7 68.41 30.86 -13.03
N PRO A 8 69.17 29.87 -13.53
CA PRO A 8 68.60 28.62 -14.05
C PRO A 8 67.62 27.94 -13.09
N GLU A 9 67.88 28.05 -11.78
CA GLU A 9 67.01 27.52 -10.72
C GLU A 9 65.68 28.27 -10.64
N THR A 10 65.69 29.60 -10.81
CA THR A 10 64.47 30.41 -10.82
C THR A 10 63.64 30.12 -12.06
N THR A 11 64.29 29.95 -13.22
CA THR A 11 63.62 29.56 -14.46
C THR A 11 62.97 28.17 -14.35
N ARG A 12 63.64 27.21 -13.70
CA ARG A 12 63.07 25.87 -13.45
C ARG A 12 61.85 25.93 -12.51
N LYS A 13 61.92 26.68 -11.41
CA LYS A 13 60.77 26.87 -10.50
C LYS A 13 59.57 27.52 -11.19
N ILE A 14 59.81 28.49 -12.07
CA ILE A 14 58.75 29.11 -12.87
C ILE A 14 58.13 28.07 -13.81
N MET A 15 58.95 27.27 -14.50
CA MET A 15 58.47 26.23 -15.42
C MET A 15 57.66 25.14 -14.70
N ASP A 16 58.10 24.68 -13.53
CA ASP A 16 57.37 23.69 -12.72
C ASP A 16 56.04 24.25 -12.20
N TRP A 17 56.02 25.52 -11.80
CA TRP A 17 54.78 26.21 -11.42
C TRP A 17 53.81 26.32 -12.61
N PHE A 18 54.30 26.69 -13.80
CA PHE A 18 53.48 26.72 -15.02
C PHE A 18 52.91 25.36 -15.37
N ILE A 19 53.71 24.28 -15.31
CA ILE A 19 53.23 22.91 -15.57
C ILE A 19 52.14 22.53 -14.57
N THR A 20 52.34 22.84 -13.29
CA THR A 20 51.36 22.54 -12.23
C THR A 20 50.04 23.27 -12.45
N VAL A 21 50.09 24.55 -12.83
CA VAL A 21 48.91 25.36 -13.13
C VAL A 21 48.18 24.81 -14.36
N VAL A 22 48.89 24.45 -15.42
CA VAL A 22 48.29 23.87 -16.64
C VAL A 22 47.61 22.54 -16.35
N LEU A 23 48.25 21.66 -15.58
CA LEU A 23 47.67 20.38 -15.16
C LEU A 23 46.43 20.56 -14.28
N PHE A 24 46.44 21.55 -13.39
CA PHE A 24 45.28 21.88 -12.55
C PHE A 24 44.11 22.40 -13.39
N ILE A 25 44.37 23.30 -14.35
CA ILE A 25 43.34 23.82 -15.27
C ILE A 25 42.77 22.68 -16.14
N ALA A 26 43.62 21.78 -16.64
CA ALA A 26 43.19 20.61 -17.40
C ALA A 26 42.31 19.67 -16.57
N LEU A 27 42.64 19.44 -15.30
CA LEU A 27 41.83 18.62 -14.40
C LEU A 27 40.46 19.26 -14.11
N VAL A 28 40.44 20.56 -13.80
CA VAL A 28 39.20 21.31 -13.55
C VAL A 28 38.30 21.33 -14.79
N THR A 29 38.86 21.52 -15.98
CA THR A 29 38.11 21.45 -17.24
C THR A 29 37.57 20.04 -17.50
N LEU A 30 38.33 18.97 -17.22
CA LEU A 30 37.86 17.59 -17.40
C LEU A 30 36.74 17.20 -16.42
N VAL A 31 36.82 17.69 -15.17
CA VAL A 31 35.78 17.48 -14.14
C VAL A 31 34.51 18.25 -14.51
N THR A 32 34.62 19.52 -14.90
CA THR A 32 33.47 20.34 -15.33
C THR A 32 32.84 19.82 -16.62
N LEU A 33 33.64 19.32 -17.57
CA LEU A 33 33.13 18.68 -18.78
C LEU A 33 32.35 17.39 -18.44
N ARG A 34 32.82 16.59 -17.46
CA ARG A 34 32.05 15.44 -16.94
C ARG A 34 30.70 15.87 -16.35
N PHE A 35 30.64 16.94 -15.57
CA PHE A 35 29.35 17.44 -15.03
C PHE A 35 28.42 18.03 -16.09
N THR A 36 28.96 18.53 -17.20
CA THR A 36 28.16 19.11 -18.30
C THR A 36 27.64 18.04 -19.27
N ILE A 37 28.43 16.99 -19.53
CA ILE A 37 28.05 15.86 -20.40
C ILE A 37 27.21 14.82 -19.64
N PHE A 38 27.49 14.60 -18.36
CA PHE A 38 26.67 13.78 -17.44
C PHE A 38 25.80 14.66 -16.55
N LYS A 39 24.95 15.48 -17.17
CA LYS A 39 23.73 15.89 -16.47
C LYS A 39 22.90 14.61 -16.32
N PRO A 40 22.63 14.09 -15.10
CA PRO A 40 21.74 12.95 -14.96
C PRO A 40 20.44 13.34 -15.66
N ARG A 41 20.05 12.54 -16.65
CA ARG A 41 18.74 12.67 -17.26
C ARG A 41 17.79 12.58 -16.07
N ARG A 42 17.10 13.69 -15.74
CA ARG A 42 15.86 13.58 -14.98
C ARG A 42 15.02 12.65 -15.82
N GLU A 43 14.97 11.37 -15.44
CA GLU A 43 13.92 10.50 -15.92
C GLU A 43 12.64 11.27 -15.66
N ALA A 44 11.91 11.59 -16.72
CA ALA A 44 10.55 12.03 -16.55
C ALA A 44 9.88 11.01 -15.64
N PRO A 45 9.02 11.42 -14.69
CA PRO A 45 8.23 10.45 -13.94
C PRO A 45 7.65 9.48 -14.97
N ASN A 46 7.82 8.17 -14.76
CA ASN A 46 7.19 7.18 -15.63
C ASN A 46 5.67 7.45 -15.49
N VAL A 47 5.07 8.21 -16.40
CA VAL A 47 3.64 8.51 -16.34
C VAL A 47 2.95 7.40 -17.13
N ILE A 48 1.95 6.76 -16.54
CA ILE A 48 1.11 5.83 -17.28
C ILE A 48 0.32 6.65 -18.29
N VAL A 49 0.62 6.46 -19.58
CA VAL A 49 -0.14 7.09 -20.67
C VAL A 49 -1.43 6.30 -20.88
N PRO A 50 -2.63 6.89 -20.69
CA PRO A 50 -3.88 6.19 -20.92
C PRO A 50 -4.01 5.78 -22.39
N SER A 51 -4.40 4.52 -22.62
CA SER A 51 -4.65 3.96 -23.95
C SER A 51 -6.09 4.21 -24.41
N ILE A 52 -7.03 4.19 -23.46
CA ILE A 52 -8.46 4.47 -23.69
C ILE A 52 -9.05 5.27 -22.53
N THR A 53 -10.16 5.94 -22.79
CA THR A 53 -10.89 6.77 -21.82
C THR A 53 -12.33 6.26 -21.62
N VAL A 54 -12.78 6.27 -20.37
CA VAL A 54 -14.17 5.99 -19.97
C VAL A 54 -14.82 7.29 -19.50
N ALA A 55 -15.93 7.69 -20.13
CA ALA A 55 -16.68 8.89 -19.73
C ALA A 55 -18.20 8.64 -19.88
N GLN A 56 -18.96 8.85 -18.80
CA GLN A 56 -20.41 8.58 -18.80
C GLN A 56 -21.20 9.53 -19.72
N ASP A 57 -20.64 10.70 -20.05
CA ASP A 57 -21.21 11.69 -20.95
C ASP A 57 -21.02 11.37 -22.45
N GLY A 58 -20.31 10.27 -22.77
CA GLY A 58 -20.00 9.86 -24.13
C GLY A 58 -18.77 10.55 -24.75
N SER A 59 -18.04 11.38 -24.01
CA SER A 59 -16.81 12.04 -24.50
C SER A 59 -15.58 11.11 -24.57
N GLY A 60 -15.68 9.90 -24.03
CA GLY A 60 -14.62 8.88 -24.01
C GLY A 60 -14.83 7.77 -25.06
N ASN A 61 -13.93 6.79 -25.07
CA ASN A 61 -14.05 5.60 -25.93
C ASN A 61 -15.17 4.66 -25.46
N TYR A 62 -15.43 4.62 -24.15
CA TYR A 62 -16.47 3.79 -23.52
C TYR A 62 -17.24 4.63 -22.50
N THR A 63 -18.48 4.22 -22.19
CA THR A 63 -19.30 4.84 -21.13
C THR A 63 -19.26 4.07 -19.81
N THR A 64 -18.75 2.84 -19.82
CA THR A 64 -18.63 1.96 -18.65
C THR A 64 -17.21 1.43 -18.50
N ILE A 65 -16.80 1.20 -17.26
CA ILE A 65 -15.46 0.67 -16.92
C ILE A 65 -15.35 -0.77 -17.40
N SER A 66 -16.42 -1.56 -17.22
CA SER A 66 -16.44 -2.98 -17.61
C SER A 66 -16.25 -3.17 -19.12
N ALA A 67 -16.84 -2.31 -19.96
CA ALA A 67 -16.65 -2.38 -21.42
C ALA A 67 -15.21 -2.05 -21.83
N ALA A 68 -14.60 -1.06 -21.17
CA ALA A 68 -13.20 -0.70 -21.42
C ALA A 68 -12.23 -1.82 -21.03
N ILE A 69 -12.47 -2.50 -19.90
CA ILE A 69 -11.68 -3.67 -19.49
C ILE A 69 -11.85 -4.83 -20.48
N ALA A 70 -13.08 -5.09 -20.95
CA ALA A 70 -13.34 -6.14 -21.92
C ALA A 70 -12.55 -5.94 -23.22
N ALA A 71 -12.43 -4.69 -23.67
CA ALA A 71 -11.70 -4.30 -24.87
C ALA A 71 -10.17 -4.26 -24.72
N ALA A 72 -9.65 -4.20 -23.49
CA ALA A 72 -8.21 -4.23 -23.25
C ALA A 72 -7.57 -5.54 -23.76
N PRO A 73 -6.31 -5.53 -24.23
CA PRO A 73 -5.64 -6.74 -24.69
C PRO A 73 -5.47 -7.76 -23.57
N SER A 74 -5.67 -9.03 -23.88
CA SER A 74 -5.42 -10.14 -22.95
C SER A 74 -3.93 -10.54 -22.99
N TYR A 75 -3.39 -10.96 -21.84
CA TYR A 75 -2.00 -11.36 -21.62
C TYR A 75 -0.97 -10.33 -22.10
N SER A 76 -1.28 -9.05 -21.91
CA SER A 76 -0.39 -7.96 -22.31
C SER A 76 0.90 -7.95 -21.48
N HIS A 77 2.04 -7.89 -22.17
CA HIS A 77 3.35 -7.69 -21.55
C HIS A 77 3.62 -6.21 -21.24
N SER A 78 2.86 -5.31 -21.87
CA SER A 78 2.93 -3.86 -21.66
C SER A 78 1.75 -3.37 -20.82
N ARG A 79 1.95 -2.29 -20.08
CA ARG A 79 0.89 -1.67 -19.27
C ARG A 79 -0.19 -1.06 -20.17
N PHE A 80 -1.45 -1.39 -19.92
CA PHE A 80 -2.60 -0.84 -20.64
C PHE A 80 -3.38 0.09 -19.72
N GLY A 81 -3.36 1.39 -20.01
CA GLY A 81 -3.99 2.41 -19.17
C GLY A 81 -5.43 2.70 -19.58
N ILE A 82 -6.34 2.74 -18.62
CA ILE A 82 -7.73 3.17 -18.78
C ILE A 82 -7.93 4.40 -17.90
N LEU A 83 -8.09 5.55 -18.53
CA LEU A 83 -8.50 6.78 -17.84
C LEU A 83 -10.01 6.71 -17.59
N ILE A 84 -10.43 6.97 -16.35
CA ILE A 84 -11.82 7.00 -15.94
C ILE A 84 -12.13 8.42 -15.50
N ARG A 85 -12.94 9.13 -16.30
CA ARG A 85 -13.28 10.53 -16.01
C ARG A 85 -14.07 10.67 -14.71
N ALA A 86 -14.17 11.89 -14.22
CA ALA A 86 -14.99 12.22 -13.06
C ALA A 86 -16.43 11.75 -13.26
N GLY A 87 -17.00 11.13 -12.23
CA GLY A 87 -18.32 10.50 -12.32
C GLY A 87 -18.54 9.44 -11.26
N VAL A 88 -19.79 8.98 -11.17
CA VAL A 88 -20.19 7.88 -10.28
C VAL A 88 -20.59 6.68 -11.13
N TYR A 89 -19.67 5.72 -11.20
CA TYR A 89 -19.80 4.48 -11.94
C TYR A 89 -20.42 3.41 -11.04
N ARG A 90 -21.70 3.12 -11.25
CA ARG A 90 -22.44 2.11 -10.49
C ARG A 90 -22.29 0.74 -11.14
N GLU A 91 -21.12 0.14 -10.94
CA GLU A 91 -20.71 -1.11 -11.58
C GLU A 91 -20.09 -2.08 -10.56
N ALA A 92 -20.27 -3.38 -10.77
CA ALA A 92 -19.46 -4.42 -10.15
C ALA A 92 -18.31 -4.75 -11.11
N VAL A 93 -17.19 -4.07 -10.94
CA VAL A 93 -16.04 -4.15 -11.84
C VAL A 93 -15.22 -5.40 -11.54
N ARG A 94 -14.86 -6.12 -12.61
CA ARG A 94 -14.05 -7.34 -12.56
C ARG A 94 -12.88 -7.16 -13.52
N VAL A 95 -11.66 -7.42 -13.05
CA VAL A 95 -10.42 -7.47 -13.83
C VAL A 95 -9.96 -8.92 -13.87
N PRO A 96 -10.35 -9.69 -14.91
CA PRO A 96 -10.05 -11.12 -14.96
C PRO A 96 -8.55 -11.39 -15.11
N GLY A 97 -8.12 -12.62 -14.83
CA GLY A 97 -6.71 -13.01 -14.80
C GLY A 97 -5.97 -12.88 -16.13
N ASP A 98 -6.68 -12.90 -17.25
CA ASP A 98 -6.11 -12.65 -18.58
C ASP A 98 -5.87 -11.16 -18.86
N LYS A 99 -6.53 -10.24 -18.14
CA LYS A 99 -6.32 -8.78 -18.28
C LYS A 99 -5.14 -8.31 -17.41
N GLN A 100 -3.94 -8.73 -17.79
CA GLN A 100 -2.70 -8.43 -17.06
C GLN A 100 -2.18 -7.01 -17.32
N ARG A 101 -1.46 -6.45 -16.33
CA ARG A 101 -0.82 -5.13 -16.36
C ARG A 101 -1.77 -3.99 -16.73
N LEU A 102 -3.05 -4.15 -16.39
CA LEU A 102 -4.07 -3.13 -16.58
C LEU A 102 -3.92 -2.04 -15.51
N ALA A 103 -4.08 -0.78 -15.90
CA ALA A 103 -4.07 0.36 -14.99
C ALA A 103 -5.41 1.12 -15.09
N LEU A 104 -6.14 1.21 -13.99
CA LEU A 104 -7.32 2.09 -13.87
C LEU A 104 -6.89 3.39 -13.19
N ILE A 105 -7.10 4.52 -13.87
CA ILE A 105 -6.63 5.84 -13.42
C ILE A 105 -7.84 6.78 -13.39
N GLY A 106 -8.22 7.28 -12.22
CA GLY A 106 -9.25 8.31 -12.11
C GLY A 106 -8.73 9.72 -12.36
N GLU A 107 -9.63 10.69 -12.50
CA GLU A 107 -9.29 12.13 -12.53
C GLU A 107 -9.11 12.72 -11.11
N GLY A 108 -9.17 11.88 -10.07
CA GLY A 108 -9.02 12.25 -8.68
C GLY A 108 -9.91 11.40 -7.77
N SER A 109 -9.42 11.00 -6.60
CA SER A 109 -10.16 10.09 -5.71
C SER A 109 -11.42 10.69 -5.08
N GLY A 110 -11.57 12.01 -5.12
CA GLY A 110 -12.83 12.70 -4.79
C GLY A 110 -13.82 12.84 -5.97
N LEU A 111 -13.37 12.58 -7.20
CA LEU A 111 -14.10 12.88 -8.44
C LEU A 111 -14.54 11.63 -9.19
N THR A 112 -13.69 10.61 -9.26
CA THR A 112 -13.96 9.34 -9.93
C THR A 112 -14.32 8.27 -8.89
N ILE A 113 -15.57 7.80 -8.90
CA ILE A 113 -16.11 6.89 -7.88
C ILE A 113 -16.70 5.65 -8.53
N ILE A 114 -16.15 4.47 -8.20
CA ILE A 114 -16.74 3.16 -8.48
C ILE A 114 -17.58 2.76 -7.27
N SER A 115 -18.88 2.52 -7.46
CA SER A 115 -19.83 2.27 -6.37
C SER A 115 -20.62 0.99 -6.58
N GLY A 116 -20.45 0.02 -5.68
CA GLY A 116 -21.29 -1.16 -5.57
C GLY A 116 -22.16 -1.12 -4.31
N ASN A 117 -23.14 -2.02 -4.23
CA ASN A 117 -24.04 -2.16 -3.08
C ASN A 117 -24.27 -3.63 -2.67
N HIS A 118 -23.47 -4.55 -3.20
CA HIS A 118 -23.61 -5.97 -2.92
C HIS A 118 -23.37 -6.25 -1.45
N SER A 119 -24.26 -7.05 -0.85
CA SER A 119 -24.12 -7.55 0.50
C SER A 119 -23.98 -9.06 0.45
N ARG A 120 -23.23 -9.63 1.40
CA ARG A 120 -23.19 -11.08 1.57
C ARG A 120 -24.60 -11.58 1.85
N SER A 121 -25.21 -12.31 0.92
CA SER A 121 -26.47 -13.00 1.19
C SER A 121 -26.16 -14.13 2.18
N VAL A 122 -26.83 -14.10 3.34
CA VAL A 122 -26.90 -15.26 4.24
C VAL A 122 -27.99 -16.19 3.71
N ASN A 123 -27.96 -16.50 2.42
CA ASN A 123 -28.72 -17.62 1.90
C ASN A 123 -27.75 -18.79 1.91
N LEU A 124 -27.86 -19.61 2.95
CA LEU A 124 -27.33 -20.97 2.98
C LEU A 124 -27.79 -21.64 1.68
N SER A 125 -26.90 -21.76 0.70
CA SER A 125 -27.16 -22.64 -0.41
C SER A 125 -27.31 -24.03 0.21
N ARG A 126 -28.45 -24.69 -0.04
CA ARG A 126 -28.69 -26.10 0.32
C ARG A 126 -27.65 -27.05 -0.30
N SER A 127 -26.71 -26.54 -1.10
CA SER A 127 -25.64 -27.26 -1.77
C SER A 127 -24.25 -27.12 -1.12
N GLY A 128 -24.11 -26.42 0.01
CA GLY A 128 -22.83 -26.36 0.75
C GLY A 128 -21.69 -25.59 0.06
N ASN A 129 -21.91 -25.09 -1.15
CA ASN A 129 -20.97 -24.22 -1.84
C ASN A 129 -21.37 -22.76 -1.60
N LEU A 130 -20.66 -22.10 -0.69
CA LEU A 130 -20.69 -20.65 -0.54
C LEU A 130 -19.89 -20.05 -1.71
N VAL A 131 -20.54 -19.34 -2.64
CA VAL A 131 -19.82 -18.38 -3.50
C VAL A 131 -19.56 -17.15 -2.63
N GLU A 132 -18.49 -17.21 -1.86
CA GLU A 132 -18.21 -16.30 -0.73
C GLU A 132 -17.88 -14.86 -1.15
N ASP A 133 -17.74 -14.64 -2.45
CA ASP A 133 -16.77 -13.69 -2.96
C ASP A 133 -17.36 -12.71 -4.01
N ASP A 134 -18.59 -12.94 -4.50
CA ASP A 134 -19.21 -12.09 -5.53
C ASP A 134 -19.70 -10.71 -5.05
N THR A 135 -19.36 -10.32 -3.83
CA THR A 135 -19.85 -9.08 -3.19
C THR A 135 -18.93 -7.88 -3.36
N ALA A 136 -17.80 -8.03 -4.04
CA ALA A 136 -16.83 -6.95 -4.24
C ALA A 136 -17.30 -5.93 -5.29
N THR A 137 -17.11 -4.64 -5.00
CA THR A 137 -17.32 -3.57 -5.99
C THR A 137 -16.24 -3.61 -7.07
N LEU A 138 -14.98 -3.80 -6.67
CA LEU A 138 -13.86 -4.04 -7.58
C LEU A 138 -13.20 -5.38 -7.22
N TRP A 139 -13.06 -6.26 -8.20
CA TRP A 139 -12.45 -7.57 -8.04
C TRP A 139 -11.33 -7.74 -9.05
N ILE A 140 -10.16 -8.14 -8.59
CA ILE A 140 -8.93 -8.10 -9.39
C ILE A 140 -8.19 -9.43 -9.29
N ASP A 141 -8.11 -10.11 -10.43
CA ASP A 141 -7.30 -11.33 -10.61
C ASP A 141 -6.06 -11.07 -11.48
N GLY A 142 -6.11 -10.04 -12.34
CA GLY A 142 -5.06 -9.73 -13.31
C GLY A 142 -3.74 -9.30 -12.67
N PHE A 143 -2.67 -10.07 -12.91
CA PHE A 143 -1.29 -9.77 -12.47
C PHE A 143 -0.86 -8.35 -12.83
N GLY A 144 -0.11 -7.68 -11.95
CA GLY A 144 0.49 -6.38 -12.28
C GLY A 144 -0.50 -5.21 -12.34
N PHE A 145 -1.71 -5.39 -11.80
CA PHE A 145 -2.77 -4.38 -11.78
C PHE A 145 -2.33 -3.11 -11.06
N VAL A 146 -2.76 -1.95 -11.59
CA VAL A 146 -2.56 -0.65 -10.95
C VAL A 146 -3.88 0.10 -10.83
N GLY A 147 -4.17 0.63 -9.65
CA GLY A 147 -5.28 1.55 -9.41
C GLY A 147 -4.81 2.90 -8.89
N MET A 148 -5.19 4.00 -9.53
CA MET A 148 -4.75 5.34 -9.17
C MET A 148 -5.91 6.32 -9.09
N ASP A 149 -5.84 7.25 -8.14
CA ASP A 149 -6.62 8.48 -8.12
C ASP A 149 -8.14 8.26 -8.27
N MET A 150 -8.67 7.24 -7.60
CA MET A 150 -10.10 6.91 -7.64
C MET A 150 -10.62 6.46 -6.27
N LYS A 151 -11.93 6.55 -6.09
CA LYS A 151 -12.63 5.94 -4.95
C LYS A 151 -13.32 4.66 -5.38
N VAL A 152 -13.16 3.62 -4.57
CA VAL A 152 -13.97 2.39 -4.66
C VAL A 152 -14.77 2.26 -3.38
N LYS A 153 -16.09 2.22 -3.50
CA LYS A 153 -16.97 2.11 -2.33
C LYS A 153 -18.00 1.00 -2.45
N ASN A 154 -18.28 0.34 -1.34
CA ASN A 154 -19.41 -0.58 -1.21
C ASN A 154 -20.37 -0.05 -0.15
N THR A 155 -21.59 0.29 -0.56
CA THR A 155 -22.65 0.80 0.35
C THR A 155 -23.46 -0.32 1.01
N GLY A 156 -23.23 -1.57 0.61
CA GLY A 156 -23.77 -2.76 1.27
C GLY A 156 -22.81 -3.28 2.34
N ASN A 157 -22.91 -4.58 2.61
CA ASN A 157 -22.01 -5.29 3.53
C ASN A 157 -20.97 -6.17 2.81
N GLY A 158 -20.60 -5.79 1.59
CA GLY A 158 -19.54 -6.42 0.80
C GLY A 158 -18.24 -5.64 0.83
N ALA A 159 -17.19 -6.20 0.23
CA ALA A 159 -15.90 -5.53 0.10
C ALA A 159 -15.96 -4.37 -0.90
N ALA A 160 -15.19 -3.31 -0.67
CA ALA A 160 -14.92 -2.32 -1.71
C ALA A 160 -14.02 -2.95 -2.77
N VAL A 161 -12.91 -3.58 -2.32
CA VAL A 161 -11.98 -4.27 -3.21
C VAL A 161 -11.67 -5.69 -2.73
N VAL A 162 -11.66 -6.63 -3.67
CA VAL A 162 -11.03 -7.95 -3.52
C VAL A 162 -9.88 -8.03 -4.49
N ASN A 163 -8.69 -8.24 -3.94
CA ASN A 163 -7.45 -8.26 -4.70
C ASN A 163 -6.76 -9.62 -4.55
N LEU A 164 -6.76 -10.37 -5.65
CA LEU A 164 -6.10 -11.66 -5.82
C LEU A 164 -4.86 -11.55 -6.72
N ALA A 165 -4.57 -10.36 -7.25
CA ALA A 165 -3.48 -10.14 -8.19
C ALA A 165 -2.13 -10.02 -7.47
N ASP A 166 -1.18 -10.82 -7.92
CA ASP A 166 0.24 -10.64 -7.56
C ASP A 166 0.81 -9.39 -8.24
N ARG A 167 1.70 -8.71 -7.51
CA ARG A 167 2.35 -7.44 -7.91
C ARG A 167 1.33 -6.35 -8.28
N SER A 168 0.27 -6.26 -7.49
CA SER A 168 -0.76 -5.22 -7.65
C SER A 168 -0.48 -4.01 -6.77
N ALA A 169 -0.70 -2.81 -7.30
CA ALA A 169 -0.44 -1.56 -6.59
C ALA A 169 -1.61 -0.58 -6.66
N PHE A 170 -1.84 0.14 -5.57
CA PHE A 170 -2.76 1.27 -5.51
C PHE A 170 -2.03 2.52 -5.01
N GLN A 171 -2.31 3.66 -5.62
CA GLN A 171 -1.78 4.97 -5.20
C GLN A 171 -2.93 5.97 -5.09
N SER A 172 -2.96 6.77 -4.02
CA SER A 172 -3.90 7.90 -3.85
C SER A 172 -5.38 7.51 -3.96
N CYS A 173 -5.71 6.24 -3.68
CA CYS A 173 -7.07 5.72 -3.75
C CYS A 173 -7.82 5.89 -2.42
N ILE A 174 -9.16 5.97 -2.51
CA ILE A 174 -10.04 5.88 -1.34
C ILE A 174 -10.83 4.58 -1.40
N PHE A 175 -10.77 3.79 -0.34
CA PHE A 175 -11.61 2.60 -0.16
C PHE A 175 -12.62 2.84 0.95
N GLU A 176 -13.90 2.61 0.68
CA GLU A 176 -14.97 2.95 1.61
C GLU A 176 -15.98 1.80 1.72
N GLY A 177 -16.23 1.35 2.95
CA GLY A 177 -17.21 0.31 3.22
C GLY A 177 -17.39 0.10 4.72
N TYR A 178 -18.03 -1.00 5.11
CA TYR A 178 -18.26 -1.30 6.53
C TYR A 178 -17.35 -2.41 7.06
N ARG A 179 -17.39 -3.59 6.42
CA ARG A 179 -16.64 -4.77 6.84
C ARG A 179 -15.76 -5.30 5.71
N ARG A 180 -14.55 -5.76 6.04
CA ARG A 180 -13.62 -6.36 5.05
C ARG A 180 -13.49 -5.49 3.79
N VAL A 181 -13.26 -4.20 4.01
CA VAL A 181 -13.29 -3.15 2.99
C VAL A 181 -12.24 -3.41 1.92
N VAL A 182 -11.02 -3.71 2.36
CA VAL A 182 -9.92 -4.16 1.50
C VAL A 182 -9.64 -5.63 1.81
N ARG A 183 -9.90 -6.50 0.83
CA ARG A 183 -9.51 -7.91 0.89
C ARG A 183 -8.25 -8.13 0.07
N ALA A 184 -7.11 -8.07 0.74
CA ALA A 184 -5.79 -8.39 0.20
C ALA A 184 -5.57 -9.91 0.32
N VAL A 185 -6.08 -10.67 -0.65
CA VAL A 185 -6.26 -12.13 -0.51
C VAL A 185 -4.96 -12.91 -0.66
N ILE A 186 -4.18 -12.64 -1.71
CA ILE A 186 -2.93 -13.37 -2.01
C ILE A 186 -1.97 -12.50 -2.85
N GLY A 187 -0.70 -12.91 -2.91
CA GLY A 187 0.32 -12.26 -3.72
C GLY A 187 0.95 -11.06 -3.00
N LYS A 188 1.90 -10.43 -3.69
CA LYS A 188 2.55 -9.18 -3.27
C LYS A 188 1.66 -8.00 -3.66
N GLN A 189 1.31 -7.17 -2.68
CA GLN A 189 0.41 -6.03 -2.90
C GLN A 189 0.95 -4.78 -2.22
N PHE A 190 0.73 -3.62 -2.84
CA PHE A 190 1.15 -2.32 -2.30
C PHE A 190 -0.01 -1.32 -2.34
N TYR A 191 -0.20 -0.59 -1.25
CA TYR A 191 -1.22 0.44 -1.10
C TYR A 191 -0.53 1.71 -0.57
N GLY A 192 -0.20 2.64 -1.46
CA GLY A 192 0.51 3.89 -1.16
C GLY A 192 -0.45 5.07 -1.07
N GLU A 193 -0.32 5.88 -0.01
CA GLU A 193 -1.09 7.13 0.17
C GLU A 193 -2.61 6.94 0.02
N CYS A 194 -3.11 5.78 0.43
CA CYS A 194 -4.53 5.45 0.33
C CYS A 194 -5.27 5.87 1.61
N THR A 195 -6.57 6.13 1.49
CA THR A 195 -7.46 6.30 2.66
C THR A 195 -8.46 5.16 2.71
N ILE A 196 -8.57 4.46 3.83
CA ILE A 196 -9.43 3.29 3.99
C ILE A 196 -10.42 3.55 5.12
N PHE A 197 -11.70 3.65 4.79
CA PHE A 197 -12.80 3.83 5.74
C PHE A 197 -13.49 2.49 6.01
N GLY A 198 -13.58 2.09 7.28
CA GLY A 198 -14.29 0.86 7.67
C GLY A 198 -14.48 0.72 9.17
N ALA A 199 -15.15 -0.33 9.63
CA ALA A 199 -15.36 -0.62 11.05
C ALA A 199 -14.85 -2.02 11.45
N VAL A 200 -15.29 -3.08 10.76
CA VAL A 200 -15.05 -4.47 11.18
C VAL A 200 -14.10 -5.17 10.22
N ASP A 201 -13.00 -5.74 10.73
CA ASP A 201 -12.01 -6.47 9.93
C ASP A 201 -11.60 -5.67 8.67
N ILE A 202 -11.27 -4.39 8.81
CA ILE A 202 -11.19 -3.39 7.72
C ILE A 202 -10.31 -3.88 6.56
N ILE A 203 -9.14 -4.41 6.91
CA ILE A 203 -8.19 -5.05 6.00
C ILE A 203 -8.16 -6.55 6.31
N SER A 204 -8.39 -7.41 5.32
CA SER A 204 -8.44 -8.86 5.53
C SER A 204 -7.82 -9.65 4.37
N GLY A 205 -7.57 -10.94 4.60
CA GLY A 205 -6.96 -11.86 3.62
C GLY A 205 -5.56 -12.33 4.02
N ALA A 206 -4.81 -12.92 3.09
CA ALA A 206 -3.54 -13.59 3.36
C ALA A 206 -2.42 -13.17 2.39
N ALA A 207 -2.52 -12.00 1.74
CA ALA A 207 -1.46 -11.45 0.90
C ALA A 207 -0.20 -11.07 1.71
N ALA A 208 0.92 -10.85 1.01
CA ALA A 208 2.00 -10.01 1.48
C ALA A 208 1.69 -8.57 1.05
N ALA A 209 1.05 -7.80 1.94
CA ALA A 209 0.56 -6.47 1.61
C ALA A 209 1.19 -5.39 2.47
N VAL A 210 1.68 -4.32 1.84
CA VAL A 210 2.19 -3.12 2.51
C VAL A 210 1.26 -1.94 2.26
N PHE A 211 0.81 -1.31 3.34
CA PHE A 211 0.03 -0.08 3.36
C PHE A 211 0.96 1.05 3.82
N GLN A 212 1.55 1.78 2.89
CA GLN A 212 2.54 2.81 3.17
C GLN A 212 1.91 4.22 3.09
N ASN A 213 2.20 5.08 4.06
CA ASN A 213 1.68 6.45 4.15
C ASN A 213 0.14 6.53 4.02
N SER A 214 -0.55 5.44 4.38
CA SER A 214 -2.00 5.32 4.24
C SER A 214 -2.71 5.71 5.53
N VAL A 215 -3.93 6.23 5.40
CA VAL A 215 -4.79 6.61 6.53
C VAL A 215 -5.91 5.60 6.68
N ILE A 216 -5.95 4.91 7.81
CA ILE A 216 -7.04 4.02 8.18
C ILE A 216 -7.99 4.79 9.08
N VAL A 217 -9.21 5.01 8.59
CA VAL A 217 -10.27 5.74 9.29
C VAL A 217 -11.29 4.74 9.81
N VAL A 218 -11.35 4.62 11.14
CA VAL A 218 -12.15 3.62 11.83
C VAL A 218 -13.49 4.22 12.25
N GLY A 219 -14.56 3.67 11.68
CA GLY A 219 -15.94 3.92 12.07
C GLY A 219 -16.39 3.04 13.24
N LYS A 220 -17.54 3.39 13.82
CA LYS A 220 -18.17 2.59 14.86
C LYS A 220 -18.79 1.32 14.26
N PRO A 221 -18.70 0.17 14.95
CA PRO A 221 -19.49 -0.98 14.54
C PRO A 221 -20.98 -0.66 14.76
N ALA A 222 -21.86 -1.22 13.92
CA ALA A 222 -23.29 -1.17 14.14
C ALA A 222 -23.63 -1.78 15.51
N VAL A 223 -24.69 -1.26 16.17
CA VAL A 223 -25.08 -1.37 17.60
C VAL A 223 -25.29 -2.80 18.14
N ARG A 224 -24.83 -3.86 17.48
CA ARG A 224 -24.70 -5.19 18.07
C ARG A 224 -23.34 -5.30 18.74
N ALA A 225 -23.35 -5.38 20.07
CA ALA A 225 -22.19 -5.41 20.97
C ALA A 225 -21.19 -6.56 20.73
N ASP A 226 -21.37 -7.37 19.69
CA ASP A 226 -20.67 -8.65 19.51
C ASP A 226 -19.42 -8.55 18.61
N TYR A 227 -19.21 -7.42 17.93
CA TYR A 227 -18.05 -7.22 17.03
C TYR A 227 -17.34 -5.89 17.30
N PRO A 228 -16.12 -5.91 17.89
CA PRO A 228 -15.32 -4.71 18.04
C PRO A 228 -14.83 -4.20 16.68
N SER A 229 -14.42 -2.93 16.63
CA SER A 229 -13.71 -2.41 15.46
C SER A 229 -12.31 -3.02 15.39
N VAL A 230 -11.95 -3.56 14.23
CA VAL A 230 -10.68 -4.28 14.05
C VAL A 230 -10.06 -3.85 12.72
N VAL A 231 -8.84 -3.33 12.79
CA VAL A 231 -8.11 -2.84 11.60
C VAL A 231 -7.68 -3.99 10.70
N THR A 232 -7.06 -5.03 11.25
CA THR A 232 -6.56 -6.17 10.46
C THR A 232 -7.16 -7.51 10.88
N LEU A 233 -7.56 -8.32 9.91
CA LEU A 233 -7.87 -9.74 10.04
C LEU A 233 -7.01 -10.52 9.04
N GLN A 234 -5.77 -10.81 9.41
CA GLN A 234 -4.86 -11.54 8.52
C GLN A 234 -5.15 -13.05 8.62
N GLU A 235 -5.31 -13.73 7.49
CA GLU A 235 -5.90 -15.06 7.38
C GLU A 235 -4.86 -16.16 6.99
N ARG A 236 -3.55 -15.97 7.24
CA ARG A 236 -2.51 -16.97 6.95
C ARG A 236 -2.77 -18.26 7.75
N LYS A 237 -3.08 -19.34 7.03
CA LYS A 237 -3.34 -20.68 7.58
C LYS A 237 -2.12 -21.61 7.61
N ASN A 238 -1.08 -21.34 6.84
CA ASN A 238 0.12 -22.19 6.74
C ASN A 238 1.39 -21.33 6.58
N LYS A 239 2.51 -21.73 7.21
CA LYS A 239 3.84 -21.09 7.10
C LYS A 239 4.66 -21.54 5.88
N LEU A 240 4.31 -22.65 5.22
CA LEU A 240 5.20 -23.35 4.29
C LEU A 240 5.38 -22.69 2.89
N PHE A 241 4.45 -21.87 2.41
CA PHE A 241 4.33 -21.60 0.97
C PHE A 241 4.39 -20.15 0.49
N SER A 242 4.72 -19.16 1.34
CA SER A 242 5.15 -17.81 0.91
C SER A 242 5.32 -16.86 2.11
N VAL A 243 6.12 -15.81 1.94
CA VAL A 243 6.05 -14.62 2.79
C VAL A 243 4.64 -14.05 2.63
N SER A 244 3.93 -13.88 3.74
CA SER A 244 2.59 -13.31 3.78
C SER A 244 2.40 -12.59 5.11
N GLY A 245 1.61 -11.52 5.11
CA GLY A 245 1.38 -10.69 6.27
C GLY A 245 0.98 -9.29 5.84
N PHE A 246 0.46 -8.52 6.78
CA PHE A 246 0.13 -7.12 6.54
C PHE A 246 1.14 -6.22 7.24
N VAL A 247 1.64 -5.22 6.52
CA VAL A 247 2.48 -4.17 7.09
C VAL A 247 1.77 -2.84 6.89
N ILE A 248 1.50 -2.13 7.97
CA ILE A 248 1.03 -0.75 7.94
C ILE A 248 2.22 0.12 8.36
N GLN A 249 2.72 0.95 7.44
CA GLN A 249 3.96 1.72 7.61
C GLN A 249 3.74 3.21 7.36
N GLY A 250 4.18 4.09 8.27
CA GLY A 250 4.20 5.55 8.04
C GLY A 250 2.85 6.25 8.10
N GLY A 251 1.79 5.47 8.27
CA GLY A 251 0.42 5.91 8.15
C GLY A 251 -0.18 6.45 9.44
N ARG A 252 -1.50 6.52 9.44
CA ARG A 252 -2.29 6.92 10.61
C ARG A 252 -3.45 5.96 10.81
N VAL A 253 -3.75 5.62 12.05
CA VAL A 253 -4.99 4.94 12.43
C VAL A 253 -5.78 5.86 13.33
N VAL A 254 -6.93 6.32 12.86
CA VAL A 254 -7.72 7.38 13.50
C VAL A 254 -9.21 7.07 13.47
N ALA A 255 -9.98 7.70 14.35
CA ALA A 255 -11.43 7.58 14.37
C ALA A 255 -12.07 8.41 13.25
N ALA A 256 -13.21 7.96 12.74
CA ALA A 256 -14.02 8.70 11.76
C ALA A 256 -14.66 9.97 12.33
N SER A 257 -14.88 10.03 13.65
CA SER A 257 -15.43 11.21 14.33
C SER A 257 -14.79 11.39 15.72
N SER A 258 -14.88 12.61 16.25
CA SER A 258 -14.46 12.94 17.63
C SER A 258 -15.28 12.23 18.70
N ASP A 259 -16.53 11.90 18.38
CA ASP A 259 -17.47 11.26 19.31
C ASP A 259 -17.29 9.74 19.37
N PHE A 260 -16.13 9.24 18.93
CA PHE A 260 -15.78 7.83 19.05
C PHE A 260 -15.62 7.50 20.54
N ASP A 261 -16.64 6.85 21.09
CA ASP A 261 -16.74 6.60 22.52
C ASP A 261 -15.57 5.71 22.97
N GLU A 262 -14.71 6.24 23.84
CA GLU A 262 -13.47 5.58 24.29
C GLU A 262 -13.74 4.43 25.29
N THR A 263 -14.99 3.97 25.41
CA THR A 263 -15.38 3.02 26.44
C THR A 263 -14.69 1.65 26.23
N PRO A 264 -14.03 1.09 27.27
CA PRO A 264 -13.20 -0.12 27.15
C PRO A 264 -13.91 -1.37 26.64
N VAL A 265 -15.24 -1.42 26.75
CA VAL A 265 -16.08 -2.58 26.39
C VAL A 265 -16.29 -2.69 24.87
N THR A 266 -16.01 -1.63 24.10
CA THR A 266 -16.23 -1.56 22.62
C THR A 266 -15.01 -0.99 21.86
N GLY A 267 -13.80 -1.21 22.37
CA GLY A 267 -12.57 -0.58 21.84
C GLY A 267 -12.16 -1.02 20.41
N THR A 268 -11.33 -0.20 19.75
CA THR A 268 -10.71 -0.53 18.45
C THR A 268 -9.41 -1.30 18.65
N TYR A 269 -9.20 -2.36 17.87
CA TYR A 269 -7.97 -3.16 17.89
C TYR A 269 -7.22 -3.04 16.57
N LEU A 270 -5.89 -3.07 16.63
CA LEU A 270 -4.97 -3.10 15.47
C LEU A 270 -5.16 -4.38 14.65
N GLY A 271 -5.55 -5.47 15.30
CA GLY A 271 -5.88 -6.69 14.60
C GLY A 271 -6.36 -7.81 15.49
N ARG A 272 -6.81 -8.87 14.82
CA ARG A 272 -7.07 -10.18 15.41
C ARG A 272 -6.67 -11.28 14.42
N PRO A 273 -6.35 -12.49 14.89
CA PRO A 273 -5.99 -13.58 14.00
C PRO A 273 -7.21 -14.10 13.25
N GLY A 274 -7.12 -14.14 11.92
CA GLY A 274 -8.04 -14.86 11.04
C GLY A 274 -7.55 -16.26 10.66
N GLY A 275 -6.29 -16.58 10.96
CA GLY A 275 -5.66 -17.87 10.71
C GLY A 275 -4.60 -18.22 11.77
N LYS A 276 -4.20 -19.49 11.84
CA LYS A 276 -3.26 -20.01 12.84
C LYS A 276 -1.89 -19.32 12.83
N PHE A 277 -1.50 -18.74 11.71
CA PHE A 277 -0.19 -18.09 11.56
C PHE A 277 -0.34 -16.62 11.19
N SER A 278 -1.44 -15.96 11.57
CA SER A 278 -1.67 -14.55 11.23
C SER A 278 -0.44 -13.67 11.49
N SER A 279 -0.08 -12.81 10.54
CA SER A 279 1.07 -11.91 10.67
C SER A 279 0.67 -10.49 10.31
N ALA A 280 0.91 -9.55 11.23
CA ALA A 280 0.61 -8.15 11.03
C ALA A 280 1.61 -7.26 11.77
N VAL A 281 2.08 -6.22 11.10
CA VAL A 281 3.04 -5.25 11.63
C VAL A 281 2.47 -3.86 11.47
N VAL A 282 2.48 -3.09 12.56
CA VAL A 282 2.14 -1.67 12.56
C VAL A 282 3.38 -0.90 12.97
N MET A 283 3.97 -0.13 12.06
CA MET A 283 5.24 0.53 12.31
C MET A 283 5.32 1.96 11.77
N GLN A 284 6.04 2.83 12.48
CA GLN A 284 6.20 4.24 12.11
C GLN A 284 4.85 4.95 11.89
N CYS A 285 3.79 4.51 12.58
CA CYS A 285 2.44 5.03 12.41
C CYS A 285 2.03 5.94 13.56
N PHE A 286 1.19 6.93 13.28
CA PHE A 286 0.44 7.62 14.32
C PHE A 286 -0.81 6.81 14.70
N LEU A 287 -0.94 6.46 15.98
CA LEU A 287 -2.07 5.73 16.54
C LEU A 287 -2.91 6.66 17.42
N GLY A 288 -4.14 6.92 16.98
CA GLY A 288 -5.12 7.75 17.71
C GLY A 288 -5.58 7.13 19.04
N PRO A 289 -6.33 7.88 19.86
CA PRO A 289 -6.72 7.44 21.20
C PRO A 289 -7.72 6.28 21.20
N LEU A 290 -8.39 6.03 20.06
CA LEU A 290 -9.34 4.93 19.88
C LEU A 290 -8.72 3.53 20.07
N ILE A 291 -7.40 3.40 19.94
CA ILE A 291 -6.73 2.10 20.03
C ILE A 291 -6.81 1.61 21.48
N ASN A 292 -7.47 0.47 21.66
CA ASN A 292 -7.59 -0.19 22.94
C ASN A 292 -6.18 -0.46 23.52
N PRO A 293 -5.93 -0.27 24.82
CA PRO A 293 -4.63 -0.53 25.43
C PRO A 293 -4.07 -1.95 25.18
N LEU A 294 -4.94 -2.95 25.05
CA LEU A 294 -4.55 -4.32 24.67
C LEU A 294 -3.94 -4.40 23.26
N GLY A 295 -4.33 -3.48 22.37
CA GLY A 295 -3.84 -3.33 20.99
C GLY A 295 -4.35 -4.42 20.04
N TRP A 296 -4.19 -5.68 20.42
CA TRP A 296 -4.49 -6.85 19.59
C TRP A 296 -5.54 -7.71 20.29
N LEU A 297 -6.57 -8.09 19.55
CA LEU A 297 -7.69 -8.86 20.08
C LEU A 297 -7.42 -10.36 19.92
N ARG A 298 -7.58 -11.08 21.02
CA ARG A 298 -7.59 -12.55 21.05
C ARG A 298 -8.99 -13.05 20.70
N VAL A 299 -9.10 -14.05 19.81
CA VAL A 299 -10.41 -14.53 19.33
C VAL A 299 -11.10 -15.45 20.36
N ASN A 300 -10.34 -16.19 21.16
CA ASN A 300 -10.85 -17.02 22.25
C ASN A 300 -9.82 -17.07 23.39
N GLU A 301 -10.23 -16.76 24.62
CA GLU A 301 -9.36 -16.90 25.80
C GLU A 301 -9.05 -18.37 26.13
N SER A 302 -9.91 -19.30 25.69
CA SER A 302 -9.83 -20.74 25.95
C SER A 302 -9.26 -21.59 24.80
N ALA A 303 -9.03 -21.02 23.61
CA ALA A 303 -8.53 -21.77 22.46
C ALA A 303 -6.99 -21.67 22.37
N SER A 304 -6.32 -22.75 22.72
CA SER A 304 -4.86 -22.94 22.67
C SER A 304 -4.27 -23.02 21.26
N ASP A 305 -5.07 -23.02 20.20
CA ASP A 305 -4.62 -23.63 18.94
C ASP A 305 -4.13 -22.63 17.86
N ASN A 306 -4.48 -21.35 17.97
CA ASN A 306 -4.13 -20.33 16.98
C ASN A 306 -3.16 -19.25 17.50
N ASP A 307 -3.05 -19.08 18.82
CA ASP A 307 -2.57 -17.82 19.38
C ASP A 307 -1.05 -17.77 19.66
N ASP A 308 -0.40 -18.92 19.81
CA ASP A 308 1.06 -18.99 20.04
C ASP A 308 1.88 -18.84 18.76
N GLN A 309 1.23 -18.91 17.60
CA GLN A 309 1.89 -19.03 16.29
C GLN A 309 1.71 -17.80 15.39
N VAL A 310 0.97 -16.79 15.86
CA VAL A 310 0.79 -15.51 15.19
C VAL A 310 2.04 -14.63 15.37
N GLU A 311 2.18 -13.64 14.49
CA GLU A 311 3.29 -12.69 14.49
C GLU A 311 2.73 -11.27 14.41
N PHE A 312 2.33 -10.73 15.56
CA PHE A 312 1.92 -9.35 15.69
C PHE A 312 3.03 -8.48 16.23
N ARG A 313 3.34 -7.39 15.52
CA ARG A 313 4.49 -6.54 15.82
C ARG A 313 4.11 -5.07 15.80
N GLU A 314 4.72 -4.32 16.70
CA GLU A 314 4.70 -2.85 16.72
C GLU A 314 6.13 -2.30 16.74
N PHE A 315 6.40 -1.23 15.99
CA PHE A 315 7.72 -0.58 15.94
C PHE A 315 7.58 0.93 15.73
N ASP A 316 8.17 1.73 16.61
CA ASP A 316 8.30 3.19 16.44
C ASP A 316 6.97 3.93 16.12
N ASN A 317 5.87 3.48 16.74
CA ASN A 317 4.57 4.13 16.61
C ASN A 317 4.48 5.34 17.56
N THR A 318 3.75 6.37 17.15
CA THR A 318 3.53 7.60 17.93
C THR A 318 2.05 7.83 18.21
N GLY A 319 1.73 8.79 19.08
CA GLY A 319 0.35 9.15 19.43
C GLY A 319 -0.19 8.42 20.67
N PRO A 320 -1.37 8.83 21.15
CA PRO A 320 -1.93 8.35 22.41
C PRO A 320 -2.21 6.84 22.42
N GLY A 321 -2.55 6.25 21.28
CA GLY A 321 -2.82 4.81 21.13
C GLY A 321 -1.56 3.94 21.03
N ALA A 322 -0.37 4.53 20.93
CA ALA A 322 0.89 3.80 20.73
C ALA A 322 1.54 3.27 22.01
N LYS A 323 0.99 3.57 23.20
CA LYS A 323 1.55 3.07 24.47
C LYS A 323 1.44 1.56 24.56
N THR A 324 2.57 0.87 24.74
CA THR A 324 2.63 -0.60 24.70
C THR A 324 2.57 -1.29 26.06
N MET A 325 2.64 -0.55 27.18
CA MET A 325 2.74 -1.11 28.55
C MET A 325 1.56 -2.01 28.96
N LYS A 326 0.40 -1.87 28.32
CA LYS A 326 -0.82 -2.66 28.59
C LYS A 326 -1.20 -3.57 27.42
N ARG A 327 -0.32 -3.75 26.45
CA ARG A 327 -0.57 -4.65 25.31
C ARG A 327 -0.76 -6.07 25.81
N ALA A 328 -1.50 -6.84 25.04
CA ALA A 328 -1.73 -8.25 25.34
C ALA A 328 -0.39 -9.02 25.48
N SER A 329 -0.28 -9.87 26.49
CA SER A 329 0.98 -10.53 26.92
C SER A 329 1.17 -11.96 26.36
N TRP A 330 0.56 -12.24 25.22
CA TRP A 330 0.54 -13.55 24.58
C TRP A 330 1.74 -13.74 23.63
N PRO A 331 2.27 -14.97 23.45
CA PRO A 331 3.55 -15.20 22.78
C PRO A 331 3.64 -14.64 21.34
N GLY A 332 2.51 -14.57 20.63
CA GLY A 332 2.46 -14.08 19.27
C GLY A 332 2.65 -12.57 19.12
N PHE A 333 2.56 -11.79 20.20
CA PHE A 333 2.79 -10.34 20.19
C PHE A 333 4.22 -9.99 20.64
N LYS A 334 4.84 -9.02 19.95
CA LYS A 334 6.15 -8.48 20.32
C LYS A 334 6.31 -7.04 19.86
N VAL A 335 6.78 -6.17 20.77
CA VAL A 335 7.32 -4.85 20.39
C VAL A 335 8.73 -5.05 19.83
N ILE A 336 8.97 -4.58 18.62
CA ILE A 336 10.28 -4.64 17.99
C ILE A 336 11.15 -3.53 18.61
N ASN A 337 12.34 -3.90 19.07
CA ASN A 337 13.27 -2.97 19.73
C ASN A 337 14.53 -2.68 18.89
N THR A 338 14.69 -3.30 17.72
CA THR A 338 15.85 -3.11 16.85
C THR A 338 15.44 -2.74 15.44
N THR A 339 16.19 -1.82 14.84
CA THR A 339 15.99 -1.42 13.44
C THR A 339 16.31 -2.56 12.47
N SER A 340 17.18 -3.50 12.82
CA SER A 340 17.50 -4.67 12.00
C SER A 340 16.30 -5.63 11.87
N GLU A 341 15.57 -5.87 12.95
CA GLU A 341 14.34 -6.68 12.91
C GLU A 341 13.23 -5.95 12.17
N ALA A 342 13.03 -4.66 12.46
CA ALA A 342 11.99 -3.86 11.80
C ALA A 342 12.22 -3.73 10.27
N ARG A 343 13.48 -3.73 9.82
CA ARG A 343 13.84 -3.63 8.39
C ARG A 343 13.25 -4.76 7.56
N LEU A 344 13.03 -5.95 8.15
CA LEU A 344 12.43 -7.09 7.45
C LEU A 344 11.01 -6.80 6.94
N PHE A 345 10.34 -5.80 7.52
CA PHE A 345 8.98 -5.42 7.17
C PHE A 345 8.91 -4.19 6.25
N THR A 346 10.03 -3.61 5.81
CA THR A 346 9.98 -2.49 4.86
C THR A 346 9.59 -3.00 3.46
N VAL A 347 9.11 -2.08 2.61
CA VAL A 347 8.64 -2.39 1.25
C VAL A 347 9.64 -3.26 0.46
N ASP A 348 10.92 -2.93 0.50
CA ASP A 348 11.94 -3.67 -0.27
C ASP A 348 12.23 -5.06 0.30
N SER A 349 12.23 -5.23 1.61
CA SER A 349 12.52 -6.53 2.24
C SER A 349 11.31 -7.46 2.28
N PHE A 350 10.11 -6.92 2.48
CA PHE A 350 8.91 -7.71 2.72
C PHE A 350 8.20 -8.16 1.44
N ILE A 351 8.11 -7.26 0.45
CA ILE A 351 7.43 -7.52 -0.83
C ILE A 351 8.36 -7.38 -2.03
N GLU A 352 9.68 -7.32 -1.82
CA GLU A 352 10.69 -7.14 -2.88
C GLU A 352 10.38 -5.91 -3.75
N GLY A 353 9.93 -4.82 -3.13
CA GLY A 353 9.31 -3.69 -3.81
C GLY A 353 10.15 -3.08 -4.94
N LYS A 354 11.48 -2.95 -4.80
CA LYS A 354 12.32 -2.45 -5.90
C LYS A 354 12.32 -3.34 -7.14
N GLY A 355 12.01 -4.62 -6.98
CA GLY A 355 11.97 -5.59 -8.07
C GLY A 355 10.74 -5.46 -8.97
N TRP A 356 9.70 -4.71 -8.58
CA TRP A 356 8.47 -4.63 -9.37
C TRP A 356 7.69 -3.31 -9.29
N LEU A 357 7.75 -2.57 -8.18
CA LEU A 357 7.03 -1.29 -8.06
C LEU A 357 7.47 -0.24 -9.08
N PRO A 358 8.75 -0.13 -9.51
CA PRO A 358 9.13 0.81 -10.57
C PRO A 358 8.35 0.64 -11.88
N GLU A 359 7.92 -0.58 -12.23
CA GLU A 359 7.10 -0.86 -13.42
C GLU A 359 5.65 -0.36 -13.28
N THR A 360 5.21 -0.07 -12.06
CA THR A 360 3.85 0.40 -11.75
C THR A 360 3.73 1.90 -11.73
N THR A 361 4.86 2.61 -11.66
CA THR A 361 4.96 4.08 -11.57
C THR A 361 4.42 4.70 -10.28
N VAL A 362 3.95 3.88 -9.33
CA VAL A 362 3.57 4.36 -7.99
C VAL A 362 4.78 4.85 -7.23
N ASN A 363 4.56 5.82 -6.33
CA ASN A 363 5.59 6.28 -5.43
C ASN A 363 5.69 5.34 -4.24
N PHE A 364 6.91 5.00 -3.83
CA PHE A 364 7.14 4.20 -2.63
C PHE A 364 8.50 4.53 -2.01
N VAL A 365 8.58 4.37 -0.71
CA VAL A 365 9.85 4.40 0.03
C VAL A 365 10.26 2.96 0.32
N PRO A 366 11.44 2.49 -0.17
CA PRO A 366 11.83 1.09 -0.04
C PRO A 366 12.16 0.67 1.41
N GLY A 367 12.55 1.63 2.26
CA GLY A 367 13.03 1.41 3.62
C GLY A 367 12.12 2.01 4.68
N PHE A 368 12.72 2.51 5.76
CA PHE A 368 12.05 3.31 6.78
C PHE A 368 11.66 4.68 6.24
N LEU A 369 10.64 5.27 6.87
CA LEU A 369 10.13 6.61 6.61
C LEU A 369 10.66 7.65 7.59
#